data_AF-A0AAE3YQZ9-F1
#
_entry.id   AF-A0AAE3YQZ9-F1
#
_cell.length_a   1.000
_cell.length_b   1.000
_cell.length_c   1.000
_cell.angle_alpha   90.00
_cell.angle_beta   90.00
_cell.angle_gamma   90.00
#
_symmetry.space_group_name_H-M   'P 1'
#
loop_
_entity.id
_entity.type
_entity.pdbx_description
1 polymer ?
#
loop_
_entity_poly.entity_id
_entity_poly.type
_entity_poly.pdbx_seq_one_letter_code
_entity_poly.pdbx_strand_id
1 'polypeptide(L)'
;MTVRLRFSALGPMRMWRDTEEIPVGSPQQQALLAALVLVQQRPLTAGELIRVLWHDDPPRTALGTVRTYLTRLRRLLDGTGAEIASLAGSYVLRGDRVSADVWRLDAAVIRAQRLLRGGDPEAALAALEDVLTGDTAEPLAGVPGRWAATQRMRLSDRRDTAIELRSTARLQIGDPTAEDLADLARLVDAHPLREGPRAVLMVALYRSGRQAEALATYRQGYELLRDELAVEPGPALQATHRRILLADPRLTVTGRPRWTSYPYGAGDLARSTGGGTHGR
;
A
#
# COMPACT_ATOMS: atom_id res chain seq x y z
N MET A 1 14.75 -24.52 21.20
CA MET A 1 13.97 -23.29 20.92
C MET A 1 13.95 -23.11 19.41
N THR A 2 12.79 -23.20 18.76
CA THR A 2 12.71 -23.13 17.30
C THR A 2 12.74 -21.67 16.85
N VAL A 3 13.80 -21.31 16.15
CA VAL A 3 14.12 -19.98 15.62
C VAL A 3 13.10 -19.52 14.58
N ARG A 4 12.76 -18.23 14.55
CA ARG A 4 11.88 -17.63 13.53
C ARG A 4 12.71 -17.02 12.41
N LEU A 5 12.46 -17.44 11.17
CA LEU A 5 13.10 -16.85 10.00
C LEU A 5 12.17 -15.82 9.36
N ARG A 6 12.67 -14.60 9.16
CA ARG A 6 11.92 -13.51 8.55
C ARG A 6 12.66 -12.94 7.35
N PHE A 7 11.95 -12.74 6.26
CA PHE A 7 12.44 -12.12 5.04
C PHE A 7 11.77 -10.77 4.82
N SER A 8 12.51 -9.82 4.24
CA SER A 8 11.96 -8.59 3.69
C SER A 8 12.32 -8.45 2.23
N ALA A 9 11.31 -8.16 1.42
CA ALA A 9 11.42 -7.88 -0.01
C ALA A 9 10.58 -6.67 -0.45
N LEU A 10 9.83 -6.04 0.47
CA LEU A 10 9.14 -4.75 0.24
C LEU A 10 10.07 -3.52 0.39
N GLY A 11 11.34 -3.77 0.71
CA GLY A 11 12.47 -2.85 0.60
C GLY A 11 13.69 -3.64 0.09
N PRO A 12 14.93 -3.31 0.50
CA PRO A 12 16.10 -4.13 0.20
C PRO A 12 15.89 -5.59 0.63
N MET A 13 16.45 -6.54 -0.13
CA MET A 13 16.35 -7.96 0.22
C MET A 13 17.13 -8.24 1.51
N ARG A 14 16.40 -8.53 2.60
CA ARG A 14 16.97 -8.78 3.93
C ARG A 14 16.43 -10.09 4.53
N MET A 15 17.21 -10.65 5.44
CA MET A 15 16.88 -11.88 6.16
C MET A 15 17.24 -11.71 7.63
N TRP A 16 16.35 -12.14 8.53
CA TRP A 16 16.59 -12.15 9.97
C TRP A 16 16.35 -13.54 10.53
N ARG A 17 17.21 -13.88 11.48
CA ARG A 17 17.07 -15.02 12.37
C ARG A 17 16.70 -14.47 13.75
N ASP A 18 15.45 -14.67 14.13
CA ASP A 18 14.83 -13.98 15.25
C ASP A 18 14.98 -12.45 15.13
N THR A 19 15.88 -11.84 15.89
CA THR A 19 16.19 -10.40 15.86
C THR A 19 17.49 -10.07 15.13
N GLU A 20 18.33 -11.07 14.84
CA GLU A 20 19.63 -10.89 14.22
C GLU A 20 19.50 -10.84 12.69
N GLU A 21 19.99 -9.77 12.06
CA GLU A 21 20.04 -9.68 10.61
C GLU A 21 21.20 -10.52 10.06
N ILE A 22 20.90 -11.39 9.09
CA ILE A 22 21.89 -12.21 8.41
C ILE A 22 22.16 -11.59 7.03
N PRO A 23 23.40 -11.19 6.73
CA PRO A 23 23.78 -10.70 5.42
C PRO A 23 23.56 -11.78 4.35
N VAL A 24 22.65 -11.51 3.42
CA VAL A 24 22.30 -12.45 2.33
C VAL A 24 23.43 -12.59 1.31
N GLY A 25 24.40 -11.67 1.27
CA GLY A 25 25.55 -11.70 0.37
C GLY A 25 25.35 -10.82 -0.88
N SER A 26 25.93 -11.23 -2.00
CA SER A 26 25.96 -10.41 -3.22
C SER A 26 24.57 -10.15 -3.82
N PRO A 27 24.39 -9.11 -4.65
CA PRO A 27 23.11 -8.80 -5.26
C PRO A 27 22.51 -9.95 -6.10
N GLN A 28 23.35 -10.77 -6.75
CA GLN A 28 22.91 -11.96 -7.48
C GLN A 28 22.42 -13.08 -6.52
N GLN A 29 23.06 -13.23 -5.36
CA GLN A 29 22.60 -14.17 -4.33
C GLN A 29 21.27 -13.71 -3.72
N GLN A 30 21.12 -12.39 -3.49
CA GLN A 30 19.86 -11.77 -3.08
C GLN A 30 18.74 -11.99 -4.11
N ALA A 31 19.04 -11.86 -5.41
CA ALA A 31 18.06 -12.11 -6.47
C ALA A 31 17.49 -13.54 -6.42
N LEU A 32 18.34 -14.54 -6.24
CA LEU A 32 17.89 -15.94 -6.13
C LEU A 32 17.07 -16.19 -4.87
N LEU A 33 17.47 -15.62 -3.73
CA LEU A 33 16.69 -15.74 -2.51
C LEU A 33 15.33 -15.05 -2.66
N ALA A 34 15.29 -13.84 -3.23
CA ALA A 34 14.06 -13.13 -3.53
C ALA A 34 13.14 -13.97 -4.42
N ALA A 35 13.67 -14.63 -5.46
CA ALA A 35 12.88 -15.48 -6.33
C ALA A 35 12.20 -16.64 -5.57
N LEU A 36 12.95 -17.32 -4.69
CA LEU A 36 12.42 -18.41 -3.87
C LEU A 36 11.39 -17.93 -2.84
N VAL A 37 11.60 -16.73 -2.26
CA VAL A 37 10.66 -16.13 -1.31
C VAL A 37 9.38 -15.71 -2.01
N LEU A 38 9.45 -15.03 -3.16
CA LEU A 38 8.28 -14.45 -3.83
C LEU A 38 7.28 -15.48 -4.36
N VAL A 39 7.70 -16.72 -4.61
CA VAL A 39 6.81 -17.80 -5.06
C VAL A 39 6.19 -18.63 -3.93
N GLN A 40 6.43 -18.24 -2.67
CA GLN A 40 5.83 -18.80 -1.45
C GLN A 40 5.71 -20.33 -1.46
N GLN A 41 6.82 -21.02 -1.16
CA GLN A 41 6.89 -22.49 -1.08
C GLN A 41 6.54 -23.25 -2.38
N ARG A 42 6.41 -22.56 -3.53
CA ARG A 42 6.39 -23.22 -4.83
C ARG A 42 7.81 -23.56 -5.30
N PRO A 43 8.01 -24.72 -5.93
CA PRO A 43 9.30 -25.08 -6.51
C PRO A 43 9.62 -24.24 -7.75
N LEU A 44 10.88 -23.82 -7.88
CA LEU A 44 11.47 -23.21 -9.07
C LEU A 44 12.51 -24.13 -9.69
N THR A 45 12.39 -24.39 -10.97
CA THR A 45 13.38 -25.15 -11.75
C THR A 45 14.72 -24.42 -11.81
N ALA A 46 15.81 -25.16 -12.08
CA ALA A 46 17.10 -24.54 -12.35
C ALA A 46 17.04 -23.51 -13.49
N GLY A 47 16.24 -23.77 -14.54
CA GLY A 47 16.06 -22.85 -15.66
C GLY A 47 15.38 -21.55 -15.26
N GLU A 48 14.38 -21.60 -14.38
CA GLU A 48 13.74 -20.38 -13.84
C GLU A 48 14.72 -19.56 -13.00
N LEU A 49 15.53 -20.21 -12.15
CA LEU A 49 16.56 -19.53 -11.38
C LEU A 49 17.66 -18.92 -12.25
N ILE A 50 18.00 -19.55 -13.38
CA ILE A 50 18.91 -18.97 -14.37
C ILE A 50 18.28 -17.71 -14.99
N ARG A 51 17.00 -17.76 -15.39
CA ARG A 51 16.30 -16.61 -15.95
C ARG A 51 16.17 -15.43 -14.99
N VAL A 52 16.14 -15.68 -13.68
CA VAL A 52 16.18 -14.61 -12.66
C VAL A 52 17.43 -13.74 -12.79
N LEU A 53 18.58 -14.36 -13.05
CA LEU A 53 19.88 -13.67 -13.09
C LEU A 53 20.25 -13.13 -14.47
N TRP A 54 19.97 -13.91 -15.53
CA TRP A 54 20.43 -13.60 -16.89
C TRP A 54 19.30 -13.41 -17.90
N HIS A 55 18.04 -13.54 -17.49
CA HIS A 55 16.90 -13.50 -18.40
C HIS A 55 17.11 -14.51 -19.55
N ASP A 56 17.16 -14.04 -20.80
CA ASP A 56 17.25 -14.89 -21.99
C ASP A 56 18.68 -15.08 -22.52
N ASP A 57 19.72 -14.52 -21.86
CA ASP A 57 21.12 -14.61 -22.30
C ASP A 57 22.06 -15.21 -21.23
N PRO A 58 21.89 -16.50 -20.86
CA PRO A 58 22.70 -17.13 -19.83
C PRO A 58 24.09 -17.55 -20.37
N PRO A 59 25.17 -17.30 -19.61
CA PRO A 59 26.49 -17.83 -19.95
C PRO A 59 26.51 -19.36 -19.81
N ARG A 60 27.48 -20.02 -20.45
CA ARG A 60 27.69 -21.49 -20.33
C ARG A 60 27.86 -21.97 -18.88
N THR A 61 28.32 -21.09 -17.99
CA THR A 61 28.55 -21.36 -16.57
C THR A 61 27.32 -21.12 -15.67
N ALA A 62 26.20 -20.65 -16.21
CA ALA A 62 25.03 -20.20 -15.44
C ALA A 62 24.54 -21.23 -14.41
N LEU A 63 24.40 -22.50 -14.82
CA LEU A 63 23.96 -23.56 -13.91
C LEU A 63 24.93 -23.78 -12.74
N GLY A 64 26.24 -23.70 -13.00
CA GLY A 64 27.27 -23.80 -11.97
C GLY A 64 27.16 -22.65 -10.96
N THR A 65 27.03 -21.42 -11.47
CA THR A 65 26.86 -20.22 -10.64
C THR A 65 25.59 -20.28 -9.77
N VAL A 66 24.45 -20.71 -10.32
CA VAL A 66 23.21 -20.91 -9.55
C VAL A 66 23.42 -21.94 -8.43
N ARG A 67 24.05 -23.08 -8.72
CA ARG A 67 24.37 -24.09 -7.71
C ARG A 67 25.28 -23.54 -6.61
N THR A 68 26.28 -22.73 -6.96
CA THR A 68 27.14 -22.07 -5.98
C THR A 68 26.35 -21.15 -5.04
N TYR A 69 25.46 -20.31 -5.58
CA TYR A 69 24.62 -19.44 -4.74
C TYR A 69 23.63 -20.23 -3.89
N LEU A 70 23.01 -21.29 -4.43
CA LEU A 70 22.12 -22.16 -3.65
C LEU A 70 22.86 -22.83 -2.48
N THR A 71 24.10 -23.29 -2.69
CA THR A 71 24.93 -23.82 -1.60
C THR A 71 25.23 -22.78 -0.53
N ARG A 72 25.54 -21.53 -0.92
CA ARG A 72 25.76 -20.43 0.04
C ARG A 72 24.49 -20.09 0.81
N LEU A 73 23.36 -19.98 0.13
CA LEU A 73 22.06 -19.72 0.76
C LEU A 73 21.68 -20.83 1.74
N ARG A 74 21.89 -22.11 1.39
CA ARG A 74 21.66 -23.24 2.31
C ARG A 74 22.45 -23.10 3.61
N ARG A 75 23.72 -22.73 3.52
CA ARG A 75 24.55 -22.50 4.72
C ARG A 75 24.01 -21.39 5.62
N LEU A 76 23.37 -20.37 5.06
CA LEU A 76 22.75 -19.31 5.87
C LEU A 76 21.48 -19.79 6.61
N LEU A 77 20.89 -20.90 6.17
CA LEU A 77 19.69 -21.50 6.77
C LEU A 77 20.02 -22.60 7.78
N ASP A 78 21.28 -23.03 7.88
CA ASP A 78 21.70 -24.08 8.81
C ASP A 78 21.31 -23.72 10.25
N GLY A 79 20.64 -24.65 10.94
CA GLY A 79 20.18 -24.45 12.32
C GLY A 79 18.94 -23.55 12.49
N THR A 80 18.36 -23.01 11.40
CA THR A 80 17.15 -22.18 11.46
C THR A 80 15.85 -22.99 11.41
N GLY A 81 15.91 -24.26 10.98
CA GLY A 81 14.73 -25.10 10.72
C GLY A 81 14.03 -24.82 9.38
N ALA A 82 14.57 -23.90 8.58
CA ALA A 82 14.21 -23.72 7.18
C ALA A 82 15.27 -24.36 6.27
N GLU A 83 14.89 -24.73 5.06
CA GLU A 83 15.80 -25.29 4.07
C GLU A 83 15.44 -24.88 2.64
N ILE A 84 16.42 -24.93 1.75
CA ILE A 84 16.18 -24.92 0.30
C ILE A 84 16.30 -26.36 -0.21
N ALA A 85 15.17 -27.05 -0.28
CA ALA A 85 15.10 -28.44 -0.69
C ALA A 85 15.27 -28.57 -2.21
N SER A 86 15.96 -29.64 -2.65
CA SER A 86 16.03 -30.04 -4.06
C SER A 86 14.95 -31.09 -4.36
N LEU A 87 14.01 -30.81 -5.27
CA LEU A 87 12.98 -31.76 -5.72
C LEU A 87 13.00 -31.89 -7.23
N ALA A 88 13.44 -33.06 -7.74
CA ALA A 88 13.41 -33.40 -9.17
C ALA A 88 13.94 -32.28 -10.10
N GLY A 89 15.07 -31.66 -9.75
CA GLY A 89 15.67 -30.57 -10.55
C GLY A 89 15.10 -29.16 -10.27
N SER A 90 14.20 -29.05 -9.29
CA SER A 90 13.66 -27.79 -8.78
C SER A 90 14.10 -27.51 -7.34
N TYR A 91 13.94 -26.27 -6.93
CA TYR A 91 14.36 -25.73 -5.63
C TYR A 91 13.21 -25.02 -4.97
N VAL A 92 13.01 -25.27 -3.68
CA VAL A 92 11.92 -24.68 -2.92
C VAL A 92 12.42 -24.29 -1.53
N LEU A 93 12.09 -23.08 -1.10
CA LEU A 93 12.29 -22.66 0.28
C LEU A 93 11.14 -23.22 1.14
N ARG A 94 11.49 -24.01 2.16
CA ARG A 94 10.53 -24.63 3.10
C ARG A 94 10.93 -24.34 4.54
N GLY A 95 9.95 -24.40 5.43
CA GLY A 95 10.14 -24.28 6.88
C GLY A 95 8.87 -23.82 7.58
N ASP A 96 8.63 -24.34 8.77
CA ASP A 96 7.37 -24.11 9.51
C ASP A 96 7.28 -22.71 10.13
N ARG A 97 8.42 -22.07 10.40
CA ARG A 97 8.51 -20.74 11.03
C ARG A 97 9.13 -19.69 10.13
N VAL A 98 8.82 -19.76 8.84
CA VAL A 98 9.25 -18.80 7.84
C VAL A 98 8.16 -17.75 7.61
N SER A 99 8.55 -16.48 7.60
CA SER A 99 7.66 -15.38 7.25
C SER A 99 8.34 -14.41 6.29
N ALA A 100 7.58 -13.83 5.37
CA ALA A 100 8.03 -12.73 4.53
C ALA A 100 7.01 -11.59 4.59
N ASP A 101 7.50 -10.35 4.55
CA ASP A 101 6.66 -9.16 4.49
C ASP A 101 5.71 -9.17 3.27
N VAL A 102 6.18 -9.62 2.11
CA VAL A 102 5.40 -9.79 0.88
C VAL A 102 4.22 -10.74 1.07
N TRP A 103 4.40 -11.86 1.78
CA TRP A 103 3.31 -12.82 2.04
C TRP A 103 2.29 -12.24 3.00
N ARG A 104 2.74 -11.49 4.01
CA ARG A 104 1.87 -10.81 4.96
C ARG A 104 1.05 -9.74 4.26
N LEU A 105 1.67 -8.94 3.39
CA LEU A 105 0.99 -7.92 2.59
C LEU A 105 -0.07 -8.56 1.69
N ASP A 106 0.28 -9.64 0.98
CA ASP A 106 -0.67 -10.33 0.11
C ASP A 106 -1.88 -10.86 0.87
N ALA A 107 -1.66 -11.50 2.02
CA ALA A 107 -2.72 -12.00 2.89
C ALA A 107 -3.58 -10.86 3.47
N ALA A 108 -2.97 -9.76 3.90
CA ALA A 108 -3.66 -8.59 4.44
C ALA A 108 -4.57 -7.94 3.41
N VAL A 109 -4.10 -7.77 2.17
CA VAL A 109 -4.93 -7.20 1.09
C VAL A 109 -6.14 -8.09 0.78
N ILE A 110 -5.94 -9.42 0.65
CA ILE A 110 -7.06 -10.36 0.42
C ILE A 110 -8.06 -10.29 1.58
N ARG A 111 -7.56 -10.28 2.82
CA ARG A 111 -8.38 -10.20 4.03
C ARG A 111 -9.16 -8.89 4.08
N ALA A 112 -8.52 -7.76 3.84
CA ALA A 112 -9.15 -6.43 3.87
C ALA A 112 -10.25 -6.30 2.81
N GLN A 113 -10.01 -6.78 1.59
CA GLN A 113 -11.05 -6.80 0.55
C GLN A 113 -12.28 -7.60 0.98
N ARG A 114 -12.09 -8.76 1.61
CA ARG A 114 -13.20 -9.57 2.14
C ARG A 114 -13.94 -8.85 3.25
N LEU A 115 -13.22 -8.22 4.18
CA LEU A 115 -13.79 -7.49 5.31
C LEU A 115 -14.58 -6.26 4.87
N LEU A 116 -14.06 -5.47 3.93
CA LEU A 116 -14.77 -4.32 3.34
C LEU A 116 -16.05 -4.76 2.62
N ARG A 117 -16.02 -5.87 1.86
CA ARG A 117 -17.24 -6.43 1.25
C ARG A 117 -18.24 -6.94 2.29
N GLY A 118 -17.75 -7.39 3.44
CA GLY A 118 -18.55 -7.84 4.57
C GLY A 118 -19.06 -6.71 5.48
N GLY A 119 -18.71 -5.45 5.22
CA GLY A 119 -19.12 -4.32 6.04
C GLY A 119 -18.37 -4.17 7.37
N ASP A 120 -17.13 -4.68 7.45
CA ASP A 120 -16.26 -4.56 8.64
C ASP A 120 -14.99 -3.75 8.30
N PRO A 121 -15.11 -2.43 8.12
CA PRO A 121 -13.98 -1.57 7.77
C PRO A 121 -12.97 -1.41 8.90
N GLU A 122 -13.37 -1.51 10.18
CA GLU A 122 -12.47 -1.48 11.32
C GLU A 122 -11.47 -2.65 11.27
N ALA A 123 -11.95 -3.88 11.08
CA ALA A 123 -11.07 -5.03 10.97
C ALA A 123 -10.24 -5.00 9.68
N ALA A 124 -10.77 -4.42 8.60
CA ALA A 124 -10.03 -4.23 7.35
C ALA A 124 -8.85 -3.27 7.54
N LEU A 125 -9.09 -2.14 8.22
CA LEU A 125 -8.07 -1.15 8.54
C LEU A 125 -6.96 -1.76 9.41
N ALA A 126 -7.33 -2.41 10.51
CA ALA A 126 -6.37 -3.03 11.42
C ALA A 126 -5.47 -4.06 10.70
N ALA A 127 -6.06 -4.87 9.81
CA ALA A 127 -5.29 -5.85 9.02
C ALA A 127 -4.26 -5.22 8.08
N LEU A 128 -4.49 -4.00 7.60
CA LEU A 128 -3.60 -3.28 6.68
C LEU A 128 -2.52 -2.48 7.42
N GLU A 129 -2.86 -1.83 8.54
CA GLU A 129 -1.89 -1.09 9.36
C GLU A 129 -0.76 -2.02 9.85
N ASP A 130 -1.09 -3.26 10.23
CA ASP A 130 -0.12 -4.28 10.68
C ASP A 130 0.97 -4.64 9.66
N VAL A 131 0.74 -4.38 8.37
CA VAL A 131 1.66 -4.74 7.27
C VAL A 131 2.27 -3.54 6.57
N LEU A 132 1.69 -2.34 6.76
CA LEU A 132 2.20 -1.10 6.16
C LEU A 132 3.22 -0.37 7.05
N THR A 133 3.42 -0.82 8.30
CA THR A 133 4.38 -0.28 9.30
C THR A 133 5.86 -0.60 9.01
N GLY A 134 6.23 -0.85 7.75
CA GLY A 134 7.56 -1.30 7.34
C GLY A 134 8.36 -0.28 6.52
N ASP A 135 9.57 -0.69 6.12
CA ASP A 135 10.48 0.07 5.24
C ASP A 135 9.73 0.61 4.01
N THR A 136 9.83 1.91 3.75
CA THR A 136 9.19 2.60 2.61
C THR A 136 10.10 2.66 1.38
N ALA A 137 11.30 2.10 1.45
CA ALA A 137 12.21 1.98 0.33
C ALA A 137 11.60 1.18 -0.83
N GLU A 138 12.22 1.34 -2.00
CA GLU A 138 11.87 0.59 -3.20
C GLU A 138 11.98 -0.94 -2.94
N PRO A 139 10.96 -1.73 -3.31
CA PRO A 139 11.04 -3.18 -3.23
C PRO A 139 12.24 -3.73 -3.98
N LEU A 140 12.96 -4.69 -3.38
CA LEU A 140 14.17 -5.28 -3.94
C LEU A 140 15.25 -4.25 -4.34
N ALA A 141 15.35 -3.14 -3.60
CA ALA A 141 16.42 -2.16 -3.79
C ALA A 141 17.79 -2.85 -3.78
N GLY A 142 18.64 -2.51 -4.76
CA GLY A 142 19.97 -3.09 -4.94
C GLY A 142 20.03 -4.43 -5.69
N VAL A 143 18.91 -5.08 -5.98
CA VAL A 143 18.89 -6.38 -6.69
C VAL A 143 18.89 -6.18 -8.23
N PRO A 144 19.94 -6.55 -8.98
CA PRO A 144 20.01 -6.25 -10.40
C PRO A 144 19.11 -7.13 -11.26
N GLY A 145 18.90 -6.70 -12.50
CA GLY A 145 18.33 -7.53 -13.57
C GLY A 145 16.87 -7.22 -13.90
N ARG A 146 16.46 -7.61 -15.11
CA ARG A 146 15.12 -7.37 -15.67
C ARG A 146 14.02 -8.04 -14.83
N TRP A 147 14.28 -9.27 -14.38
CA TRP A 147 13.36 -9.99 -13.50
C TRP A 147 13.06 -9.18 -12.23
N ALA A 148 14.11 -8.67 -11.56
CA ALA A 148 13.96 -7.88 -10.34
C ALA A 148 13.16 -6.60 -10.61
N ALA A 149 13.45 -5.89 -11.71
CA ALA A 149 12.69 -4.71 -12.12
C ALA A 149 11.19 -4.98 -12.30
N THR A 150 10.82 -6.08 -12.97
CA THR A 150 9.41 -6.49 -13.07
C THR A 150 8.79 -6.81 -11.70
N GLN A 151 9.54 -7.45 -10.81
CA GLN A 151 9.06 -7.71 -9.46
C GLN A 151 8.90 -6.42 -8.64
N ARG A 152 9.76 -5.41 -8.81
CA ARG A 152 9.59 -4.11 -8.14
C ARG A 152 8.25 -3.49 -8.48
N MET A 153 7.93 -3.40 -9.77
CA MET A 153 6.65 -2.86 -10.23
C MET A 153 5.48 -3.61 -9.60
N ARG A 154 5.50 -4.95 -9.67
CA ARG A 154 4.44 -5.79 -9.09
C ARG A 154 4.27 -5.60 -7.58
N LEU A 155 5.37 -5.48 -6.85
CA LEU A 155 5.37 -5.30 -5.39
C LEU A 155 4.92 -3.89 -5.00
N SER A 156 5.35 -2.87 -5.75
CA SER A 156 4.89 -1.49 -5.59
C SER A 156 3.38 -1.39 -5.83
N ASP A 157 2.88 -1.94 -6.95
CA ASP A 157 1.44 -1.98 -7.26
C ASP A 157 0.63 -2.65 -6.14
N ARG A 158 1.21 -3.70 -5.52
CA ARG A 158 0.58 -4.40 -4.42
C ARG A 158 0.51 -3.57 -3.14
N ARG A 159 1.60 -2.85 -2.82
CA ARG A 159 1.63 -1.89 -1.70
C ARG A 159 0.65 -0.76 -1.91
N ASP A 160 0.59 -0.22 -3.12
CA ASP A 160 -0.33 0.82 -3.54
C ASP A 160 -1.80 0.40 -3.40
N THR A 161 -2.10 -0.85 -3.76
CA THR A 161 -3.43 -1.46 -3.51
C THR A 161 -3.74 -1.52 -2.01
N ALA A 162 -2.77 -1.85 -1.17
CA ALA A 162 -2.97 -1.89 0.28
C ALA A 162 -3.23 -0.50 0.86
N ILE A 163 -2.51 0.52 0.38
CA ILE A 163 -2.72 1.94 0.75
C ILE A 163 -4.13 2.40 0.35
N GLU A 164 -4.55 2.13 -0.89
CA GLU A 164 -5.89 2.47 -1.39
C GLU A 164 -6.99 1.84 -0.50
N LEU A 165 -6.85 0.57 -0.14
CA LEU A 165 -7.78 -0.12 0.74
C LEU A 165 -7.76 0.42 2.17
N ARG A 166 -6.58 0.80 2.70
CA ARG A 166 -6.42 1.36 4.04
C ARG A 166 -7.18 2.69 4.13
N SER A 167 -6.95 3.58 3.16
CA SER A 167 -7.64 4.87 3.11
C SER A 167 -9.13 4.72 2.83
N THR A 168 -9.53 3.73 2.01
CA THR A 168 -10.96 3.40 1.84
C THR A 168 -11.60 2.97 3.15
N ALA A 169 -10.97 2.07 3.89
CA ALA A 169 -11.44 1.62 5.21
C ALA A 169 -11.52 2.78 6.20
N ARG A 170 -10.49 3.65 6.24
CA ARG A 170 -10.48 4.88 7.05
C ARG A 170 -11.68 5.77 6.77
N LEU A 171 -11.98 6.00 5.49
CA LEU A 171 -13.13 6.81 5.07
C LEU A 171 -14.49 6.14 5.37
N GLN A 172 -14.55 4.84 5.63
CA GLN A 172 -15.80 4.22 6.08
C GLN A 172 -16.03 4.42 7.58
N ILE A 173 -14.96 4.44 8.38
CA ILE A 173 -15.05 4.58 9.85
C ILE A 173 -15.03 6.04 10.33
N GLY A 174 -14.47 6.97 9.56
CA GLY A 174 -14.34 8.36 10.01
C GLY A 174 -13.68 9.31 9.00
N ASP A 175 -13.08 10.37 9.54
CA ASP A 175 -12.39 11.38 8.77
C ASP A 175 -10.98 10.90 8.34
N PRO A 176 -10.51 11.32 7.16
CA PRO A 176 -9.16 10.99 6.69
C PRO A 176 -8.10 11.67 7.57
N THR A 177 -6.96 11.01 7.71
CA THR A 177 -5.78 11.63 8.32
C THR A 177 -4.99 12.45 7.28
N ALA A 178 -4.06 13.29 7.74
CA ALA A 178 -3.13 13.97 6.84
C ALA A 178 -2.24 12.99 6.05
N GLU A 179 -1.88 11.86 6.66
CA GLU A 179 -1.14 10.77 6.02
C GLU A 179 -1.96 10.12 4.91
N ASP A 180 -3.26 9.87 5.12
CA ASP A 180 -4.13 9.34 4.07
C ASP A 180 -4.22 10.27 2.86
N LEU A 181 -4.33 11.58 3.08
CA LEU A 181 -4.34 12.57 1.99
C LEU A 181 -3.02 12.56 1.20
N ALA A 182 -1.88 12.55 1.91
CA ALA A 182 -0.56 12.54 1.28
C ALA A 182 -0.32 11.24 0.50
N ASP A 183 -0.69 10.09 1.07
CA ASP A 183 -0.55 8.79 0.44
C ASP A 183 -1.43 8.68 -0.82
N LEU A 184 -2.69 9.12 -0.74
CA LEU A 184 -3.60 9.12 -1.89
C LEU A 184 -3.14 10.08 -2.99
N ALA A 185 -2.61 11.26 -2.64
CA ALA A 185 -2.05 12.17 -3.63
C ALA A 185 -0.86 11.54 -4.37
N ARG A 186 0.10 10.95 -3.64
CA ARG A 186 1.23 10.21 -4.23
C ARG A 186 0.75 9.06 -5.12
N LEU A 187 -0.31 8.36 -4.72
CA LEU A 187 -0.87 7.25 -5.48
C LEU A 187 -1.50 7.72 -6.81
N VAL A 188 -2.21 8.85 -6.79
CA VAL A 188 -2.75 9.48 -7.99
C VAL A 188 -1.63 9.98 -8.91
N ASP A 189 -0.57 10.57 -8.37
CA ASP A 189 0.56 11.05 -9.17
C ASP A 189 1.35 9.88 -9.81
N ALA A 190 1.54 8.79 -9.07
CA ALA A 190 2.25 7.61 -9.56
C ALA A 190 1.44 6.80 -10.59
N HIS A 191 0.11 6.79 -10.46
CA HIS A 191 -0.79 6.03 -11.34
C HIS A 191 -1.95 6.91 -11.85
N PRO A 192 -1.66 7.90 -12.71
CA PRO A 192 -2.60 8.98 -12.99
C PRO A 192 -3.85 8.53 -13.77
N LEU A 193 -3.77 7.40 -14.48
CA LEU A 193 -4.87 6.74 -15.18
C LEU A 193 -5.73 5.82 -14.28
N ARG A 194 -5.35 5.56 -13.02
CA ARG A 194 -6.16 4.77 -12.09
C ARG A 194 -7.22 5.65 -11.42
N GLU A 195 -8.48 5.40 -11.77
CA GLU A 195 -9.61 6.18 -11.25
C GLU A 195 -9.95 5.89 -9.77
N GLY A 196 -9.66 4.69 -9.28
CA GLY A 196 -9.97 4.25 -7.90
C GLY A 196 -9.36 5.18 -6.83
N PRO A 197 -8.02 5.29 -6.76
CA PRO A 197 -7.33 6.22 -5.86
C PRO A 197 -7.83 7.66 -5.98
N ARG A 198 -8.13 8.10 -7.21
CA ARG A 198 -8.63 9.45 -7.49
C ARG A 198 -9.99 9.67 -6.82
N ALA A 199 -10.92 8.73 -6.94
CA ALA A 199 -12.21 8.82 -6.27
C ALA A 199 -12.07 8.86 -4.73
N VAL A 200 -11.18 8.04 -4.17
CA VAL A 200 -10.92 8.02 -2.72
C VAL A 200 -10.31 9.36 -2.25
N LEU A 201 -9.35 9.92 -2.99
CA LEU A 201 -8.74 11.23 -2.72
C LEU A 201 -9.78 12.35 -2.76
N MET A 202 -10.68 12.33 -3.75
CA MET A 202 -11.75 13.33 -3.85
C MET A 202 -12.65 13.33 -2.61
N VAL A 203 -13.05 12.15 -2.13
CA VAL A 203 -13.86 12.03 -0.91
C VAL A 203 -13.08 12.50 0.31
N ALA A 204 -11.80 12.14 0.42
CA ALA A 204 -10.94 12.56 1.53
C ALA A 204 -10.79 14.10 1.56
N LEU A 205 -10.45 14.71 0.43
CA LEU A 205 -10.32 16.17 0.32
C LEU A 205 -11.63 16.88 0.67
N TYR A 206 -12.76 16.39 0.16
CA TYR A 206 -14.08 16.95 0.47
C TYR A 206 -14.38 16.94 1.98
N ARG A 207 -14.16 15.79 2.65
CA ARG A 207 -14.38 15.67 4.11
C ARG A 207 -13.45 16.53 4.94
N SER A 208 -12.25 16.82 4.43
CA SER A 208 -11.33 17.78 5.06
C SER A 208 -11.65 19.25 4.76
N GLY A 209 -12.80 19.56 4.15
CA GLY A 209 -13.21 20.93 3.81
C GLY A 209 -12.53 21.50 2.56
N ARG A 210 -11.79 20.68 1.81
CA ARG A 210 -11.01 21.07 0.62
C ARG A 210 -11.79 20.76 -0.67
N GLN A 211 -13.04 21.21 -0.74
CA GLN A 211 -13.94 20.90 -1.87
C GLN A 211 -13.40 21.36 -3.23
N ALA A 212 -12.79 22.55 -3.29
CA ALA A 212 -12.22 23.07 -4.53
C ALA A 212 -11.13 22.14 -5.09
N GLU A 213 -10.28 21.59 -4.21
CA GLU A 213 -9.23 20.65 -4.58
C GLU A 213 -9.82 19.29 -4.99
N ALA A 214 -10.85 18.81 -4.31
CA ALA A 214 -11.56 17.59 -4.72
C ALA A 214 -12.12 17.70 -6.15
N LEU A 215 -12.73 18.84 -6.50
CA LEU A 215 -13.24 19.08 -7.85
C LEU A 215 -12.11 19.27 -8.88
N ALA A 216 -10.98 19.88 -8.50
CA ALA A 216 -9.80 19.99 -9.35
C ALA A 216 -9.21 18.60 -9.67
N THR A 217 -9.12 17.71 -8.69
CA THR A 217 -8.68 16.32 -8.85
C THR A 217 -9.52 15.55 -9.86
N TYR A 218 -10.85 15.78 -9.91
CA TYR A 218 -11.71 15.20 -10.95
C TYR A 218 -11.37 15.76 -12.34
N ARG A 219 -11.30 17.09 -12.48
CA ARG A 219 -11.03 17.74 -13.78
C ARG A 219 -9.71 17.29 -14.38
N GLN A 220 -8.65 17.24 -13.57
CA GLN A 220 -7.33 16.74 -14.02
C GLN A 220 -7.41 15.30 -14.52
N GLY A 221 -8.16 14.43 -13.85
CA GLY A 221 -8.35 13.04 -14.27
C GLY A 221 -9.19 12.92 -15.54
N TYR A 222 -10.24 13.74 -15.66
CA TYR A 222 -11.08 13.83 -16.84
C TYR A 222 -10.26 14.22 -18.08
N GLU A 223 -9.50 15.32 -17.99
CA GLU A 223 -8.65 15.81 -19.07
C GLU A 223 -7.64 14.74 -19.50
N LEU A 224 -6.95 14.12 -18.53
CA LEU A 224 -5.99 13.07 -18.81
C LEU A 224 -6.60 11.85 -19.51
N LEU A 225 -7.74 11.33 -19.02
CA LEU A 225 -8.39 10.16 -19.62
C LEU A 225 -8.86 10.45 -21.04
N ARG A 226 -9.36 11.67 -21.28
CA ARG A 226 -9.78 12.11 -22.60
C ARG A 226 -8.59 12.25 -23.54
N ASP A 227 -7.50 12.85 -23.08
CA ASP A 227 -6.35 13.18 -23.93
C ASP A 227 -5.47 11.94 -24.20
N GLU A 228 -5.28 11.04 -23.24
CA GLU A 228 -4.44 9.84 -23.37
C GLU A 228 -5.18 8.62 -23.93
N LEU A 229 -6.45 8.45 -23.59
CA LEU A 229 -7.22 7.23 -23.90
C LEU A 229 -8.46 7.49 -24.77
N ALA A 230 -8.82 8.75 -25.02
CA ALA A 230 -10.06 9.14 -25.72
C ALA A 230 -11.33 8.53 -25.08
N VAL A 231 -11.32 8.40 -23.75
CA VAL A 231 -12.47 7.89 -22.98
C VAL A 231 -12.92 8.89 -21.93
N GLU A 232 -14.19 8.77 -21.55
CA GLU A 232 -14.78 9.47 -20.42
C GLU A 232 -14.45 8.75 -19.09
N PRO A 233 -14.45 9.46 -17.94
CA PRO A 233 -14.31 8.82 -16.63
C PRO A 233 -15.37 7.74 -16.41
N GLY A 234 -14.99 6.67 -15.72
CA GLY A 234 -15.88 5.58 -15.37
C GLY A 234 -17.02 6.00 -14.42
N PRO A 235 -18.09 5.19 -14.33
CA PRO A 235 -19.29 5.54 -13.55
C PRO A 235 -19.03 5.83 -12.07
N ALA A 236 -18.05 5.14 -11.46
CA ALA A 236 -17.72 5.33 -10.04
C ALA A 236 -17.11 6.72 -9.78
N LEU A 237 -16.21 7.18 -10.64
CA LEU A 237 -15.57 8.50 -10.53
C LEU A 237 -16.58 9.62 -10.81
N GLN A 238 -17.41 9.46 -11.85
CA GLN A 238 -18.52 10.38 -12.15
C GLN A 238 -19.53 10.47 -10.99
N ALA A 239 -19.91 9.34 -10.39
CA ALA A 239 -20.82 9.32 -9.25
C ALA A 239 -20.23 10.05 -8.04
N THR A 240 -18.92 9.90 -7.80
CA THR A 240 -18.22 10.59 -6.71
C THR A 240 -18.24 12.10 -6.93
N HIS A 241 -17.91 12.56 -8.14
CA HIS A 241 -17.99 13.97 -8.52
C HIS A 241 -19.40 14.54 -8.30
N ARG A 242 -20.44 13.86 -8.79
CA ARG A 242 -21.83 14.29 -8.62
C ARG A 242 -22.23 14.40 -7.16
N ARG A 243 -21.83 13.44 -6.32
CA ARG A 243 -22.11 13.49 -4.87
C ARG A 243 -21.47 14.69 -4.19
N ILE A 244 -20.24 15.05 -4.59
CA ILE A 244 -19.53 16.23 -4.05
C ILE A 244 -20.24 17.53 -4.47
N LEU A 245 -20.67 17.64 -5.72
CA LEU A 245 -21.42 18.82 -6.21
C LEU A 245 -22.75 19.02 -5.47
N LEU A 246 -23.42 17.91 -5.12
CA LEU A 246 -24.71 17.94 -4.43
C LEU A 246 -24.59 17.97 -2.90
N ALA A 247 -23.38 18.07 -2.35
CA ALA A 247 -23.11 17.95 -0.92
C ALA A 247 -23.81 16.73 -0.27
N ASP A 248 -23.77 15.57 -0.95
CA ASP A 248 -24.52 14.38 -0.57
C ASP A 248 -24.17 13.94 0.87
N PRO A 249 -25.17 13.82 1.77
CA PRO A 249 -24.94 13.40 3.16
C PRO A 249 -24.23 12.04 3.30
N ARG A 250 -24.33 11.15 2.29
CA ARG A 250 -23.61 9.86 2.27
C ARG A 250 -22.10 10.01 2.14
N LEU A 251 -21.62 11.17 1.70
CA LEU A 251 -20.19 11.50 1.73
C LEU A 251 -19.71 11.92 3.11
N THR A 252 -20.59 12.10 4.09
CA THR A 252 -20.21 12.35 5.48
C THR A 252 -20.54 11.13 6.32
N VAL A 253 -19.61 10.66 7.17
CA VAL A 253 -19.96 9.69 8.21
C VAL A 253 -20.86 10.45 9.18
N THR A 254 -22.17 10.23 9.09
CA THR A 254 -23.15 10.94 9.92
C THR A 254 -22.90 10.63 11.39
N GLY A 255 -22.28 11.59 12.07
CA GLY A 255 -21.98 11.52 13.50
C GLY A 255 -21.55 12.85 14.12
N ARG A 256 -21.95 14.00 13.55
CA ARG A 256 -22.16 15.32 14.21
C ARG A 256 -22.32 16.41 13.14
N PRO A 257 -23.36 17.27 13.20
CA PRO A 257 -23.29 18.52 12.48
C PRO A 257 -22.18 19.36 13.09
N ARG A 258 -21.05 19.51 12.39
CA ARG A 258 -20.13 20.63 12.65
C ARG A 258 -20.68 21.86 11.94
N TRP A 259 -21.79 22.36 12.47
CA TRP A 259 -22.26 23.72 12.25
C TRP A 259 -22.65 24.32 13.60
N THR A 260 -21.62 24.63 14.39
CA THR A 260 -21.63 25.69 15.40
C THR A 260 -20.29 26.39 15.19
N SER A 261 -20.20 27.66 14.83
CA SER A 261 -21.11 28.79 15.02
C SER A 261 -20.62 29.97 14.18
N TYR A 262 -21.53 30.79 13.64
CA TYR A 262 -21.29 32.22 13.53
C TYR A 262 -22.46 32.94 14.22
N PRO A 263 -22.28 33.51 15.43
CA PRO A 263 -23.16 34.57 15.87
C PRO A 263 -22.74 35.82 15.11
N TYR A 264 -23.49 36.20 14.08
CA TYR A 264 -23.47 37.59 13.63
C TYR A 264 -24.09 38.42 14.76
N GLY A 265 -23.32 39.40 15.26
CA GLY A 265 -23.68 40.19 16.42
C GLY A 265 -25.04 40.88 16.26
N ALA A 266 -25.99 40.51 17.10
CA ALA A 266 -27.05 41.41 17.51
C ALA A 266 -26.43 42.34 18.57
N GLY A 267 -26.13 43.57 18.17
CA GLY A 267 -25.69 44.61 19.09
C GLY A 267 -26.73 44.83 20.18
N ASP A 268 -26.23 44.89 21.41
CA ASP A 268 -26.94 45.23 22.63
C ASP A 268 -27.79 46.50 22.47
N LEU A 269 -29.11 46.34 22.65
CA LEU A 269 -29.97 47.40 23.17
C LEU A 269 -30.57 46.90 24.49
N ALA A 270 -29.80 47.07 25.57
CA ALA A 270 -30.32 47.02 26.92
C ALA A 270 -29.77 48.18 27.76
N ARG A 271 -30.59 49.24 27.81
CA ARG A 271 -30.99 49.95 29.03
C ARG A 271 -29.90 50.14 30.10
N SER A 272 -29.31 51.34 30.10
CA SER A 272 -28.83 51.97 31.32
C SER A 272 -29.92 52.91 31.86
N THR A 273 -30.35 52.61 33.07
CA THR A 273 -31.20 53.43 33.94
C THR A 273 -30.40 54.51 34.65
N GLY A 274 -30.97 55.71 34.74
CA GLY A 274 -30.58 56.81 35.64
C GLY A 274 -30.79 58.15 34.92
N GLY A 275 -31.48 59.16 35.43
CA GLY A 275 -32.13 59.46 36.70
C GLY A 275 -32.46 60.96 36.69
N GLY A 276 -33.46 61.39 37.47
CA GLY A 276 -33.72 62.81 37.77
C GLY A 276 -34.89 63.44 36.97
N THR A 277 -36.12 63.49 37.50
CA THR A 277 -36.71 64.44 38.48
C THR A 277 -37.23 65.76 37.90
N HIS A 278 -38.56 65.89 37.99
CA HIS A 278 -39.38 67.05 38.43
C HIS A 278 -39.48 68.32 37.56
N GLY A 279 -40.74 68.73 37.32
CA GLY A 279 -41.13 70.12 37.58
C GLY A 279 -42.14 70.75 36.61
N ARG A 280 -43.42 70.64 36.99
CA ARG A 280 -44.59 71.50 36.65
C ARG A 280 -45.07 71.59 35.20
#